data_AF-A0A8C4Q303-F1
#
_entry.id   AF-A0A8C4Q303-F1
#
_cell.length_a   1.000
_cell.length_b   1.000
_cell.length_c   1.000
_cell.angle_alpha   90.00
_cell.angle_beta   90.00
_cell.angle_gamma   90.00
#
_symmetry.space_group_name_H-M   'P 1'
#
loop_
_entity.id
_entity.type
_entity.pdbx_description
1 polymer ?
#
loop_
_entity_poly.entity_id
_entity_poly.type
_entity_poly.pdbx_seq_one_letter_code
_entity_poly.pdbx_strand_id
1 'polypeptide(L)'
;MRWSNKALPVCPCVLYCETPLRSFFLFLSSTLSAAMGDIQTERSYQKQPTIFQNRKSTIIAGSGKEKLRRYYRNVGLGFKTPREAIDGTYIDKKCPFTGNVSIRGRILTGVVMKMKMQRTIVIRRDYLHYIRKYNRFEKRHKNLSVHLSPCFRMNQYSHHHQ
;
A
#
# COMPACT_ATOMS: atom_id res chain seq x y z
N MET A 1 -40.50 50.25 -4.24
CA MET A 1 -41.83 50.26 -4.89
C MET A 1 -41.99 48.99 -5.72
N ARG A 2 -43.09 48.23 -5.50
CA ARG A 2 -43.77 47.33 -6.46
C ARG A 2 -42.95 46.10 -6.93
N TRP A 3 -43.03 44.91 -6.32
CA TRP A 3 -44.12 43.91 -6.37
C TRP A 3 -44.92 43.90 -7.68
N SER A 4 -44.75 42.85 -8.50
CA SER A 4 -45.76 41.79 -8.66
C SER A 4 -45.73 41.13 -10.05
N ASN A 5 -46.11 39.84 -10.06
CA ASN A 5 -46.72 39.05 -11.14
C ASN A 5 -45.73 38.35 -12.10
N LYS A 6 -45.81 37.04 -12.37
CA LYS A 6 -46.95 36.11 -12.39
C LYS A 6 -46.54 34.68 -12.04
N ALA A 7 -47.46 33.97 -11.39
CA ALA A 7 -47.45 32.54 -11.18
C ALA A 7 -48.30 31.81 -12.24
N LEU A 8 -47.76 30.70 -12.77
CA LEU A 8 -48.38 29.38 -13.09
C LEU A 8 -49.57 29.31 -14.08
N PRO A 9 -50.14 28.12 -14.40
CA PRO A 9 -49.56 26.79 -14.76
C PRO A 9 -50.27 26.16 -15.99
N VAL A 10 -49.70 25.14 -16.65
CA VAL A 10 -50.41 23.90 -17.10
C VAL A 10 -49.48 23.00 -17.93
N CYS A 11 -49.25 21.77 -17.48
CA CYS A 11 -48.96 20.63 -18.35
C CYS A 11 -49.86 19.48 -17.90
N PRO A 12 -50.79 19.00 -18.74
CA PRO A 12 -51.60 17.82 -18.47
C PRO A 12 -50.99 16.56 -19.09
N CYS A 13 -51.57 15.42 -18.74
CA CYS A 13 -51.50 14.11 -19.41
C CYS A 13 -50.23 13.25 -19.10
N VAL A 14 -50.31 11.96 -18.78
CA VAL A 14 -51.37 10.94 -18.83
C VAL A 14 -50.93 9.77 -17.93
N LEU A 15 -51.89 9.17 -17.21
CA LEU A 15 -51.82 7.88 -16.52
C LEU A 15 -51.67 6.73 -17.54
N TYR A 16 -50.95 5.66 -17.17
CA TYR A 16 -50.98 4.24 -17.63
C TYR A 16 -49.52 3.72 -17.53
N CYS A 17 -49.17 2.52 -17.07
CA CYS A 17 -49.88 1.28 -16.80
C CYS A 17 -49.02 0.40 -15.87
N GLU A 18 -49.66 -0.56 -15.24
CA GLU A 18 -49.13 -1.59 -14.34
C GLU A 18 -48.04 -2.49 -14.94
N THR A 19 -47.03 -2.88 -14.14
CA THR A 19 -46.84 -4.26 -13.60
C THR A 19 -45.38 -4.57 -13.23
N PRO A 20 -45.16 -5.51 -12.28
CA PRO A 20 -43.91 -5.72 -11.58
C PRO A 20 -43.15 -6.95 -12.12
N LEU A 21 -41.89 -6.77 -12.51
CA LEU A 21 -40.98 -7.91 -12.69
C LEU A 21 -39.64 -7.65 -12.02
N ARG A 22 -39.52 -8.30 -10.85
CA ARG A 22 -38.29 -8.76 -10.18
C ARG A 22 -37.01 -8.56 -11.01
N SER A 23 -36.34 -7.44 -10.81
CA SER A 23 -34.90 -7.40 -11.00
C SER A 23 -34.27 -7.77 -9.66
N PHE A 24 -33.90 -9.04 -9.55
CA PHE A 24 -32.98 -9.54 -8.54
C PHE A 24 -31.69 -8.73 -8.70
N PHE A 25 -31.57 -7.62 -7.97
CA PHE A 25 -30.31 -6.91 -7.80
C PHE A 25 -29.42 -7.81 -6.94
N LEU A 26 -28.74 -8.75 -7.60
CA LEU A 26 -27.48 -9.25 -7.08
C LEU A 26 -26.49 -8.09 -7.20
N PHE A 27 -26.50 -7.21 -6.20
CA PHE A 27 -25.31 -6.46 -5.82
C PHE A 27 -24.29 -7.49 -5.34
N LEU A 28 -23.66 -8.18 -6.29
CA LEU A 28 -22.45 -8.92 -6.04
C LEU A 28 -21.37 -7.86 -5.91
N SER A 29 -21.28 -7.30 -4.70
CA SER A 29 -20.13 -6.56 -4.24
C SER A 29 -18.93 -7.44 -4.48
N SER A 30 -18.22 -7.17 -5.57
CA SER A 30 -16.94 -7.78 -5.89
C SER A 30 -15.96 -7.31 -4.83
N THR A 31 -15.95 -8.00 -3.69
CA THR A 31 -14.77 -8.06 -2.85
C THR A 31 -13.69 -8.67 -3.73
N LEU A 32 -12.89 -7.80 -4.34
CA LEU A 32 -11.65 -8.14 -4.98
C LEU A 32 -10.74 -8.67 -3.86
N SER A 33 -10.93 -9.95 -3.51
CA SER A 33 -9.97 -10.71 -2.75
C SER A 33 -8.75 -10.80 -3.65
N ALA A 34 -7.81 -9.88 -3.45
CA ALA A 34 -6.51 -9.96 -4.08
C ALA A 34 -5.94 -11.32 -3.71
N ALA A 35 -5.97 -12.26 -4.67
CA ALA A 35 -5.35 -13.56 -4.55
C ALA A 35 -3.91 -13.32 -4.12
N MET A 36 -3.63 -13.58 -2.84
CA MET A 36 -2.27 -13.55 -2.33
C MET A 36 -1.58 -14.73 -2.98
N GLY A 37 -0.77 -14.44 -4.01
CA GLY A 37 0.10 -15.45 -4.60
C GLY A 37 0.90 -16.12 -3.48
N ASP A 38 1.05 -17.44 -3.58
CA ASP A 38 1.76 -18.21 -2.59
C ASP A 38 3.16 -17.61 -2.37
N ILE A 39 3.61 -17.53 -1.12
CA ILE A 39 4.90 -16.90 -0.75
C ILE A 39 6.09 -17.62 -1.43
N GLN A 40 5.85 -18.87 -1.82
CA GLN A 40 6.81 -19.81 -2.39
C GLN A 40 6.80 -19.78 -3.92
N THR A 41 7.13 -18.63 -4.52
CA THR A 41 7.22 -18.50 -6.00
C THR A 41 8.59 -18.85 -6.57
N GLU A 42 9.66 -18.74 -5.78
CA GLU A 42 11.01 -18.99 -6.27
C GLU A 42 11.44 -20.46 -6.05
N ARG A 43 12.49 -20.88 -6.75
CA ARG A 43 12.97 -22.28 -6.77
C ARG A 43 13.43 -22.81 -5.41
N SER A 44 14.02 -21.95 -4.56
CA SER A 44 14.45 -22.33 -3.21
C SER A 44 13.33 -22.12 -2.20
N TYR A 45 13.26 -22.93 -1.14
CA TYR A 45 12.32 -22.71 -0.05
C TYR A 45 12.59 -21.38 0.69
N GLN A 46 11.61 -20.48 0.72
CA GLN A 46 11.70 -19.22 1.48
C GLN A 46 11.27 -19.48 2.93
N LYS A 47 12.16 -19.12 3.89
CA LYS A 47 11.86 -19.10 5.33
C LYS A 47 12.59 -17.96 6.02
N GLN A 48 12.10 -17.54 7.19
CA GLN A 48 12.87 -16.68 8.07
C GLN A 48 13.96 -17.51 8.76
N PRO A 49 15.24 -17.08 8.72
CA PRO A 49 16.34 -17.87 9.29
C PRO A 49 16.27 -17.96 10.82
N THR A 50 15.71 -16.93 11.47
CA THR A 50 15.62 -16.84 12.93
C THR A 50 14.58 -17.79 13.53
N ILE A 51 13.61 -18.26 12.74
CA ILE A 51 12.48 -19.05 13.25
C ILE A 51 12.59 -20.47 12.77
N PHE A 52 12.56 -21.38 13.74
CA PHE A 52 12.40 -22.80 13.47
C PHE A 52 10.91 -23.13 13.27
N GLN A 53 10.57 -23.58 12.06
CA GLN A 53 9.18 -23.89 11.67
C GLN A 53 8.74 -25.31 12.10
N ASN A 54 9.66 -26.27 12.16
CA ASN A 54 9.34 -27.68 12.37
C ASN A 54 9.24 -28.05 13.86
N ARG A 55 8.62 -27.20 14.67
CA ARG A 55 8.33 -27.52 16.07
C ARG A 55 7.13 -28.47 16.10
N LYS A 56 7.33 -29.70 16.57
CA LYS A 56 6.21 -30.60 16.86
C LYS A 56 5.44 -30.02 18.04
N SER A 57 4.19 -29.59 17.82
CA SER A 57 3.30 -29.29 18.94
C SER A 57 3.02 -30.61 19.65
N THR A 58 3.30 -30.66 20.95
CA THR A 58 2.95 -31.82 21.78
C THR A 58 1.42 -32.00 21.69
N ILE A 59 0.99 -33.24 21.51
CA ILE A 59 -0.39 -33.68 21.18
C ILE A 59 -1.43 -33.31 22.28
N ILE A 60 -1.04 -32.54 23.30
CA ILE A 60 -1.78 -32.32 24.56
C ILE A 60 -2.70 -31.08 24.53
N ALA A 61 -2.61 -30.20 23.52
CA ALA A 61 -3.53 -29.07 23.40
C ALA A 61 -4.32 -29.17 22.09
N GLY A 62 -5.62 -29.44 22.20
CA GLY A 62 -6.53 -29.67 21.09
C GLY A 62 -6.37 -28.68 19.94
N SER A 63 -6.07 -29.23 18.76
CA SER A 63 -6.46 -28.78 17.40
C SER A 63 -6.76 -27.29 17.13
N GLY A 64 -6.00 -26.37 17.72
CA GLY A 64 -5.92 -24.99 17.27
C GLY A 64 -4.81 -24.86 16.23
N LYS A 65 -5.09 -24.29 15.05
CA LYS A 65 -4.04 -23.86 14.10
C LYS A 65 -3.19 -22.78 14.78
N GLU A 66 -2.11 -23.17 15.47
CA GLU A 66 -1.18 -22.21 16.07
C GLU A 66 -0.60 -21.35 14.93
N LYS A 67 -0.81 -20.03 15.00
CA LYS A 67 -0.24 -19.10 14.03
C LYS A 67 1.28 -19.29 14.05
N LEU A 68 1.87 -19.53 12.88
CA LEU A 68 3.32 -19.63 12.74
C LEU A 68 3.97 -18.39 13.37
N ARG A 69 4.81 -18.61 14.40
CA ARG A 69 5.53 -17.52 15.08
C ARG A 69 6.32 -16.75 14.03
N ARG A 70 6.14 -15.43 13.98
CA ARG A 70 6.82 -14.53 13.04
C ARG A 70 7.83 -13.65 13.75
N TYR A 71 8.98 -13.44 13.12
CA TYR A 71 10.04 -12.58 13.63
C TYR A 71 9.86 -11.19 13.05
N TYR A 72 9.73 -10.23 13.94
CA TYR A 72 9.75 -8.81 13.66
C TYR A 72 10.61 -8.12 14.71
N ARG A 73 11.14 -6.96 14.37
CA ARG A 73 11.92 -6.12 15.29
C ARG A 73 11.53 -4.66 15.16
N ASN A 74 11.75 -3.94 16.25
CA ASN A 74 11.65 -2.48 16.29
C ASN A 74 12.97 -1.90 15.79
N VAL A 75 12.89 -1.00 14.80
CA VAL A 75 14.09 -0.47 14.10
C VAL A 75 14.71 0.72 14.83
N GLY A 76 14.01 1.28 15.82
CA GLY A 76 14.42 2.48 16.55
C GLY A 76 14.09 3.78 15.81
N LEU A 77 14.69 4.89 16.24
CA LEU A 77 14.53 6.23 15.64
C LEU A 77 13.08 6.76 15.59
N GLY A 78 12.19 6.25 16.45
CA GLY A 78 10.78 6.66 16.51
C GLY A 78 9.89 6.09 15.40
N PHE A 79 10.41 5.21 14.53
CA PHE A 79 9.59 4.57 13.49
C PHE A 79 8.70 3.48 14.08
N LYS A 80 7.40 3.55 13.77
CA LYS A 80 6.42 2.53 14.17
C LYS A 80 6.55 1.30 13.27
N THR A 81 6.46 0.11 13.87
CA THR A 81 6.38 -1.14 13.12
C THR A 81 5.01 -1.26 12.45
N PRO A 82 4.95 -1.40 11.12
CA PRO A 82 3.68 -1.59 10.41
C PRO A 82 3.01 -2.92 10.78
N ARG A 83 1.66 -2.92 10.84
CA ARG A 83 0.87 -4.13 11.16
C ARG A 83 1.13 -5.27 10.18
N GLU A 84 1.30 -4.92 8.90
CA GLU A 84 1.65 -5.89 7.85
C GLU A 84 2.99 -6.59 8.10
N ALA A 85 3.93 -6.02 8.87
CA ALA A 85 5.17 -6.73 9.21
C ALA A 85 4.96 -7.75 10.33
N ILE A 86 4.01 -7.49 11.23
CA ILE A 86 3.70 -8.32 12.40
C ILE A 86 2.85 -9.52 11.96
N ASP A 87 1.80 -9.27 11.17
CA ASP A 87 0.82 -10.28 10.78
C ASP A 87 1.03 -10.82 9.35
N GLY A 88 1.81 -10.13 8.53
CA GLY A 88 2.01 -10.50 7.14
C GLY A 88 2.80 -11.80 6.98
N THR A 89 2.62 -12.45 5.84
CA THR A 89 3.22 -13.78 5.58
C THR A 89 4.41 -13.74 4.62
N TYR A 90 4.77 -12.57 4.09
CA TYR A 90 5.88 -12.42 3.14
C TYR A 90 7.24 -12.71 3.80
N ILE A 91 8.21 -13.15 3.00
CA ILE A 91 9.57 -13.45 3.45
C ILE A 91 10.54 -12.57 2.66
N ASP A 92 11.19 -11.65 3.36
CA ASP A 92 12.16 -10.72 2.78
C ASP A 92 13.37 -10.56 3.71
N LYS A 93 14.56 -10.85 3.19
CA LYS A 93 15.84 -10.72 3.91
C LYS A 93 16.28 -9.26 4.05
N LYS A 94 15.87 -8.40 3.11
CA LYS A 94 16.28 -6.97 3.03
C LYS A 94 15.32 -6.04 3.78
N CYS A 95 14.20 -6.56 4.30
CA CYS A 95 13.25 -5.77 5.06
C CYS A 95 13.89 -5.24 6.37
N PRO A 96 13.69 -3.95 6.71
CA PRO A 96 14.19 -3.41 7.97
C PRO A 96 13.46 -4.00 9.19
N PHE A 97 12.20 -4.43 9.07
CA PHE A 97 11.41 -4.94 10.21
C PHE A 97 11.55 -6.45 10.44
N THR A 98 11.64 -7.25 9.38
CA THR A 98 11.59 -8.73 9.47
C THR A 98 12.89 -9.41 9.03
N GLY A 99 13.85 -8.63 8.51
CA GLY A 99 15.15 -9.10 8.02
C GLY A 99 16.33 -8.62 8.87
N ASN A 100 17.53 -8.70 8.32
CA ASN A 100 18.79 -8.39 9.02
C ASN A 100 19.44 -7.06 8.56
N VAL A 101 18.66 -6.00 8.34
CA VAL A 101 19.16 -4.71 7.80
C VAL A 101 19.05 -3.58 8.81
N SER A 102 20.13 -3.20 9.50
CA SER A 102 20.10 -2.05 10.42
C SER A 102 19.99 -0.71 9.67
N ILE A 103 19.08 0.18 10.07
CA ILE A 103 19.04 1.56 9.55
C ILE A 103 20.17 2.37 10.19
N ARG A 104 21.01 3.00 9.37
CA ARG A 104 22.14 3.83 9.80
C ARG A 104 22.43 4.94 8.79
N GLY A 105 22.98 6.05 9.27
CA GLY A 105 23.33 7.20 8.43
C GLY A 105 22.17 8.18 8.28
N ARG A 106 21.86 8.57 7.04
CA ARG A 106 20.95 9.69 6.73
C ARG A 106 19.53 9.20 6.45
N ILE A 107 18.53 9.85 7.07
CA ILE A 107 17.11 9.72 6.69
C ILE A 107 16.83 10.75 5.63
N LEU A 108 16.35 10.31 4.47
CA LEU A 108 16.21 11.16 3.31
C LEU A 108 14.85 10.94 2.63
N THR A 109 14.13 12.01 2.37
CA THR A 109 12.79 12.01 1.76
C THR A 109 12.86 12.26 0.25
N GLY A 110 11.82 11.91 -0.49
CA GLY A 110 11.74 12.18 -1.93
C GLY A 110 10.47 11.59 -2.52
N VAL A 111 10.19 11.96 -3.77
CA VAL A 111 8.97 11.54 -4.48
C VAL A 111 9.23 10.22 -5.20
N VAL A 112 8.28 9.30 -5.14
CA VAL A 112 8.35 8.02 -5.86
C VAL A 112 8.06 8.25 -7.34
N MET A 113 9.00 7.92 -8.23
CA MET A 113 8.81 8.10 -9.67
C MET A 113 8.25 6.86 -10.35
N LYS A 114 8.82 5.69 -10.06
CA LYS A 114 8.52 4.43 -10.76
C LYS A 114 8.56 3.26 -9.80
N MET A 115 7.59 2.35 -9.94
CA MET A 115 7.44 1.10 -9.18
C MET A 115 7.43 -0.14 -10.08
N LYS A 116 8.22 -0.14 -11.17
CA LYS A 116 8.18 -1.22 -12.16
C LYS A 116 9.02 -2.45 -11.78
N MET A 117 9.97 -2.28 -10.85
CA MET A 117 10.90 -3.33 -10.45
C MET A 117 10.35 -4.11 -9.26
N GLN A 118 10.72 -5.38 -9.16
CA GLN A 118 10.35 -6.22 -8.02
C GLN A 118 11.00 -5.71 -6.73
N ARG A 119 10.19 -5.39 -5.72
CA ARG A 119 10.62 -4.99 -4.36
C ARG A 119 11.57 -3.78 -4.31
N THR A 120 11.65 -2.96 -5.35
CA THR A 120 12.53 -1.77 -5.42
C THR A 120 11.82 -0.63 -6.14
N ILE A 121 12.01 0.60 -5.66
CA ILE A 121 11.53 1.83 -6.30
C ILE A 121 12.65 2.76 -6.66
N VAL A 122 12.34 3.64 -7.61
CA VAL A 122 13.19 4.79 -7.92
C VAL A 122 12.55 6.04 -7.32
N ILE A 123 13.26 6.67 -6.39
CA ILE A 123 12.88 7.94 -5.77
C ILE A 123 13.65 9.05 -6.48
N ARG A 124 12.97 10.16 -6.76
CA ARG A 124 13.58 11.40 -7.25
C ARG A 124 13.68 12.41 -6.12
N ARG A 125 14.81 13.10 -6.08
CA ARG A 125 15.04 14.26 -5.22
C ARG A 125 15.42 15.45 -6.06
N ASP A 126 14.58 16.47 -6.02
CA ASP A 126 14.86 17.77 -6.59
C ASP A 126 15.58 18.64 -5.54
N TYR A 127 16.65 19.30 -5.97
CA TYR A 127 17.37 20.27 -5.15
C TYR A 127 17.85 21.43 -6.02
N LEU A 128 18.03 22.58 -5.38
CA LEU A 128 18.50 23.79 -6.04
C LEU A 128 20.01 23.89 -5.86
N HIS A 129 20.73 24.03 -6.98
CA HIS A 129 22.18 24.23 -6.98
C HIS A 129 22.49 25.70 -7.23
N TYR A 130 23.27 26.33 -6.34
CA TYR A 130 23.65 27.74 -6.48
C TYR A 130 24.84 27.92 -7.43
N ILE A 131 24.73 28.84 -8.40
CA ILE A 131 25.82 29.20 -9.31
C ILE A 131 26.38 30.56 -8.90
N ARG A 132 27.57 30.56 -8.29
CA ARG A 132 28.21 31.77 -7.74
C ARG A 132 28.50 32.84 -8.79
N LYS A 133 28.79 32.48 -10.05
CA LYS A 133 29.09 33.46 -11.11
C LYS A 133 27.90 34.36 -11.44
N TYR A 134 26.68 33.80 -11.41
CA TYR A 134 25.47 34.49 -11.85
C TYR A 134 24.53 34.85 -10.69
N ASN A 135 24.89 34.49 -9.45
CA ASN A 135 24.06 34.62 -8.25
C ASN A 135 22.62 34.09 -8.44
N ARG A 136 22.47 32.96 -9.15
CA ARG A 136 21.18 32.30 -9.46
C ARG A 136 21.21 30.82 -9.06
N PHE A 137 20.04 30.25 -8.86
CA PHE A 137 19.86 28.82 -8.60
C PHE A 137 19.43 28.06 -9.86
N GLU A 138 19.97 26.86 -10.05
CA GLU A 138 19.58 25.90 -11.08
C GLU A 138 18.85 24.72 -10.43
N LYS A 139 17.73 24.28 -11.03
CA LYS A 139 17.03 23.06 -10.60
C LYS A 139 17.77 21.83 -11.09
N ARG A 140 18.19 20.96 -10.16
CA ARG A 140 18.78 19.65 -10.46
C ARG A 140 18.01 18.57 -9.76
N HIS A 141 18.09 17.36 -10.30
CA HIS A 141 17.50 16.18 -9.66
C HIS A 141 18.48 15.02 -9.63
N LYS A 142 18.33 14.16 -8.63
CA LYS A 142 19.03 12.89 -8.53
C LYS A 142 18.03 11.77 -8.34
N ASN A 143 18.23 10.68 -9.06
CA ASN A 143 17.45 9.46 -8.94
C ASN A 143 18.19 8.47 -8.05
N LEU A 144 17.47 7.85 -7.14
CA LEU A 144 18.00 6.88 -6.19
C LEU A 144 17.14 5.63 -6.21
N SER A 145 17.77 4.47 -6.32
CA SER A 145 17.10 3.19 -6.14
C SER A 145 17.02 2.87 -4.65
N VAL A 146 15.81 2.52 -4.19
CA VAL A 146 15.51 2.22 -2.79
C VAL A 146 14.71 0.94 -2.69
N HIS A 147 15.07 0.08 -1.75
CA HIS A 147 14.34 -1.16 -1.47
C HIS A 147 12.98 -0.86 -0.89
N LEU A 148 11.93 -1.45 -1.46
CA LEU A 148 10.60 -1.47 -0.88
C LEU A 148 10.29 -2.86 -0.32
N SER A 149 10.13 -2.92 0.99
CA SER A 149 9.59 -4.12 1.61
C SER A 149 8.11 -4.29 1.22
N PRO A 150 7.64 -5.54 1.01
CA PRO A 150 6.23 -5.84 0.71
C PRO A 150 5.22 -5.36 1.75
N CYS A 151 5.70 -4.93 2.92
CA CYS A 151 4.93 -4.35 4.01
C CYS A 151 4.26 -3.00 3.69
N PHE A 152 4.74 -2.32 2.66
CA PHE A 152 4.21 -1.03 2.25
C PHE A 152 3.56 -1.22 0.89
N ARG A 153 2.26 -1.49 0.88
CA ARG A 153 1.45 -1.51 -0.33
C ARG A 153 1.15 -0.07 -0.74
N MET A 154 2.06 0.52 -1.50
CA MET A 154 1.89 1.86 -2.04
C MET A 154 0.94 1.79 -3.25
N ASN A 155 -0.25 2.38 -3.13
CA ASN A 155 -1.10 2.65 -4.29
C ASN A 155 -0.49 3.80 -5.08
N GLN A 156 -0.35 3.63 -6.39
CA GLN A 156 0.43 4.47 -7.30
C GLN A 156 -0.04 5.94 -7.42
N TYR A 157 -1.10 6.36 -6.71
CA TYR A 157 -1.77 7.65 -6.87
C TYR A 157 -1.39 8.75 -5.87
N SER A 158 -0.49 8.52 -4.91
CA SER A 158 -0.26 9.50 -3.83
C SER A 158 0.75 10.62 -4.15
N HIS A 159 1.05 10.90 -5.42
CA HIS A 159 1.88 12.06 -5.83
C HIS A 159 1.44 12.68 -7.16
N HIS A 160 0.16 13.03 -7.29
CA HIS A 160 -0.19 14.19 -8.11
C HIS A 160 0.08 15.43 -7.27
N HIS A 161 1.27 16.01 -7.40
CA HIS A 161 1.49 17.39 -7.00
C HIS A 161 0.73 18.29 -7.99
N GLN A 162 -0.33 18.92 -7.52
CA GLN A 162 -0.68 20.29 -7.94
C GLN A 162 0.41 21.24 -7.45
#